data_AF-A0A8K0WZ34-F1
#
_entry.id   AF-A0A8K0WZ34-F1
#
_cell.length_a   1.000
_cell.length_b   1.000
_cell.length_c   1.000
_cell.angle_alpha   90.00
_cell.angle_beta   90.00
_cell.angle_gamma   90.00
#
_symmetry.space_group_name_H-M   'P 1'
#
loop_
_entity.id
_entity.type
_entity.pdbx_description
1 polymer ?
#
loop_
_entity_poly.entity_id
_entity_poly.type
_entity_poly.pdbx_seq_one_letter_code
_entity_poly.pdbx_strand_id
1 'polypeptide(L)'
;MPVPFETLIPYGIMVAMFGATGAGLAAVKGLRNDGKKPRWNIDQWDRQSKMTNRTTSPLSPTSLTNTTVMDRDRRLTGSLRGQTDSPFAPAGFELNNPWRVCAEVAVPLSINGADP
;
A
#
# COMPACT_ATOMS: atom_id res chain seq x y z
N MET A 1 -3.96 40.98 -35.32
CA MET A 1 -2.56 40.53 -35.42
C MET A 1 -2.51 39.04 -35.12
N PRO A 2 -2.10 38.17 -36.07
CA PRO A 2 -2.04 36.73 -35.85
C PRO A 2 -1.00 36.38 -34.77
N VAL A 3 -1.27 35.33 -34.00
CA VAL A 3 -0.39 34.88 -32.90
C VAL A 3 0.85 34.20 -33.48
N PRO A 4 2.07 34.54 -33.04
CA PRO A 4 3.30 33.92 -33.53
C PRO A 4 3.42 32.48 -32.98
N PHE A 5 3.20 31.49 -33.83
CA PHE A 5 3.18 30.06 -33.45
C PHE A 5 4.52 29.55 -32.91
N GLU A 6 5.63 30.22 -33.21
CA GLU A 6 6.96 29.88 -32.68
C GLU A 6 7.03 29.98 -31.17
N THR A 7 6.25 30.89 -30.58
CA THR A 7 6.14 30.99 -29.13
C THR A 7 5.36 29.83 -28.52
N LEU A 8 4.56 29.12 -29.32
CA LEU A 8 3.74 27.99 -28.89
C LEU A 8 4.47 26.65 -29.01
N ILE A 9 5.53 26.55 -29.82
CA ILE A 9 6.29 25.31 -29.99
C ILE A 9 6.84 24.78 -28.64
N PRO A 10 7.48 25.59 -27.79
CA PRO A 10 7.95 25.12 -26.48
C PRO A 10 6.81 24.61 -25.59
N TYR A 11 5.66 25.30 -25.59
CA TYR A 11 4.48 24.88 -24.84
C TYR A 11 3.85 23.60 -25.40
N GLY A 12 3.83 23.44 -26.72
CA GLY A 12 3.37 22.22 -27.38
C GLY A 12 4.22 21.02 -27.00
N ILE A 13 5.55 21.17 -27.00
CA ILE A 13 6.47 20.12 -26.54
C ILE A 13 6.24 19.81 -25.06
N MET A 14 6.08 20.82 -24.19
CA MET A 14 5.80 20.60 -22.77
C MET A 14 4.49 19.83 -22.58
N VAL A 15 3.39 20.26 -23.20
CA VAL A 15 2.09 19.59 -23.13
C VAL A 15 2.19 18.15 -23.65
N ALA A 16 2.90 17.92 -24.75
CA ALA A 16 3.10 16.58 -25.30
C ALA A 16 3.86 15.67 -24.34
N MET A 17 4.98 16.13 -23.77
CA MET A 17 5.80 15.34 -22.84
C MET A 17 5.08 15.06 -21.52
N PHE A 18 4.39 16.06 -20.96
CA PHE A 18 3.56 15.88 -19.77
C PHE A 18 2.38 14.95 -20.03
N GLY A 19 1.74 15.07 -21.20
CA GLY A 19 0.66 14.18 -21.63
C GLY A 19 1.13 12.73 -21.78
N ALA A 20 2.26 12.51 -22.47
CA ALA A 20 2.85 11.19 -22.64
C ALA A 20 3.21 10.54 -21.30
N THR A 21 3.84 11.31 -20.39
CA THR A 21 4.20 10.83 -19.05
C THR A 21 2.96 10.52 -18.21
N GLY A 22 1.95 11.39 -18.24
CA GLY A 22 0.70 11.21 -17.51
C GLY A 22 -0.07 9.97 -17.97
N ALA A 23 -0.20 9.77 -19.28
CA ALA A 23 -0.82 8.59 -19.87
C ALA A 23 -0.04 7.30 -19.55
N GLY A 24 1.29 7.35 -19.65
CA GLY A 24 2.16 6.22 -19.28
C GLY A 24 1.98 5.82 -17.81
N LEU A 25 1.98 6.79 -16.89
CA LEU A 25 1.78 6.51 -15.47
C LEU A 25 0.38 5.96 -15.17
N ALA A 26 -0.65 6.45 -15.86
CA ALA A 26 -2.01 5.93 -15.72
C ALA A 26 -2.10 4.47 -16.18
N ALA A 27 -1.48 4.12 -17.31
CA ALA A 27 -1.43 2.76 -17.82
C ALA A 27 -0.73 1.81 -16.84
N VAL A 28 0.47 2.17 -16.37
CA VAL A 28 1.22 1.35 -15.40
C VAL A 28 0.44 1.17 -14.09
N LYS A 29 -0.23 2.22 -13.61
CA LYS A 29 -1.10 2.13 -12.42
C LYS A 29 -2.29 1.21 -12.64
N GLY A 30 -2.90 1.23 -13.83
CA GLY A 30 -3.97 0.30 -14.19
C GLY A 30 -3.50 -1.16 -14.17
N LEU A 31 -2.36 -1.44 -14.81
CA LEU A 31 -1.79 -2.79 -14.87
C LEU A 31 -1.44 -3.34 -13.49
N ARG A 32 -0.86 -2.51 -12.61
CA ARG A 32 -0.48 -2.93 -11.25
C ARG A 32 -1.67 -3.13 -10.30
N ASN A 33 -2.85 -2.67 -10.69
CA ASN A 33 -4.02 -2.60 -9.83
C ASN A 33 -5.17 -3.46 -10.37
N ASP A 34 -4.83 -4.50 -11.15
CA ASP A 34 -5.78 -5.41 -11.81
C ASP A 34 -6.85 -4.65 -12.62
N GLY A 35 -6.46 -3.56 -13.28
CA GLY A 35 -7.35 -2.67 -14.04
C GLY A 35 -8.24 -1.77 -13.17
N LYS A 36 -8.21 -1.91 -11.84
CA LYS A 36 -9.01 -1.09 -10.92
C LYS A 36 -8.31 0.23 -10.61
N LYS A 37 -9.05 1.23 -10.15
CA LYS A 37 -8.47 2.52 -9.73
C LYS A 37 -7.64 2.34 -8.44
N PRO A 38 -6.52 3.07 -8.28
CA PRO A 38 -5.77 3.08 -7.04
C PRO A 38 -6.61 3.68 -5.90
N ARG A 39 -6.48 3.13 -4.69
CA ARG A 39 -7.14 3.67 -3.50
C ARG A 39 -6.27 4.78 -2.90
N TRP A 40 -6.90 5.87 -2.50
CA TRP A 40 -6.26 6.98 -1.79
C TRP A 40 -6.68 6.96 -0.32
N ASN A 41 -5.87 7.57 0.54
CA ASN A 41 -6.16 7.70 1.98
C ASN A 41 -6.52 6.37 2.69
N ILE A 42 -5.86 5.28 2.30
CA ILE A 42 -6.05 3.94 2.87
C ILE A 42 -5.80 4.03 4.38
N ASP A 43 -6.68 3.66 5.31
CA ASP A 43 -6.47 3.87 6.75
C ASP A 43 -5.96 2.60 7.48
N GLN A 44 -5.87 2.57 8.81
CA GLN A 44 -5.43 1.34 9.50
C GLN A 44 -6.36 0.14 9.25
N TRP A 45 -7.65 0.39 9.05
CA TRP A 45 -8.66 -0.63 8.76
C TRP A 45 -8.48 -1.23 7.36
N ASP A 46 -8.01 -0.41 6.40
CA ASP A 46 -7.74 -0.82 5.03
C ASP A 46 -6.31 -1.38 4.82
N ARG A 47 -5.28 -0.88 5.54
CA ARG A 47 -3.87 -0.88 5.09
C ARG A 47 -2.92 -1.95 5.66
N GLN A 48 -3.33 -3.01 6.36
CA GLN A 48 -2.40 -3.82 7.19
C GLN A 48 -1.34 -4.64 6.45
N SER A 49 -0.38 -4.04 5.75
CA SER A 49 0.89 -4.66 5.39
C SER A 49 2.07 -3.77 5.79
N LYS A 50 2.03 -3.19 6.99
CA LYS A 50 3.23 -2.66 7.63
C LYS A 50 3.22 -3.05 9.09
N MET A 51 4.10 -3.99 9.45
CA MET A 51 4.64 -4.10 10.79
C MET A 51 4.99 -2.67 11.22
N THR A 52 4.19 -2.09 12.10
CA THR A 52 4.58 -0.82 12.68
C THR A 52 5.54 -1.19 13.78
N ASN A 53 6.82 -0.91 13.61
CA ASN A 53 7.74 -0.74 14.73
C ASN A 53 7.25 0.48 15.52
N ARG A 54 6.13 0.33 16.25
CA ARG A 54 5.67 1.32 17.22
C ARG A 54 6.20 0.85 18.56
N THR A 55 7.43 1.24 18.87
CA THR A 55 7.80 1.44 20.26
C THR A 55 6.84 2.51 20.81
N THR A 56 5.88 2.11 21.65
CA THR A 56 5.41 2.92 22.81
C THR A 56 4.21 2.27 23.51
N SER A 57 4.43 2.02 24.80
CA SER A 57 3.50 1.79 25.92
C SER A 57 3.08 0.34 26.26
N PRO A 58 3.29 -0.11 27.51
CA PRO A 58 3.03 -1.48 27.99
C PRO A 58 1.57 -1.76 28.40
N LEU A 59 0.62 -0.90 28.02
CA LEU A 59 -0.80 -1.05 28.39
C LEU A 59 -1.69 -0.95 27.14
N SER A 60 -1.59 -1.92 26.25
CA SER A 60 -2.70 -2.26 25.36
C SER A 60 -2.66 -3.75 25.10
N PRO A 61 -3.71 -4.50 25.49
CA PRO A 61 -3.78 -5.92 25.18
C PRO A 61 -3.74 -6.04 23.66
N THR A 62 -2.86 -6.91 23.20
CA THR A 62 -2.78 -7.43 21.85
C THR A 62 -4.18 -7.60 21.27
N SER A 63 -4.50 -6.74 20.29
CA SER A 63 -5.70 -6.90 19.47
C SER A 63 -5.52 -8.20 18.65
N LEU A 64 -6.04 -9.27 19.23
CA LEU A 64 -6.18 -10.58 18.59
C LEU A 64 -6.92 -10.39 17.27
N THR A 65 -6.28 -10.86 16.19
CA THR A 65 -6.85 -11.09 14.86
C THR A 65 -7.73 -9.98 14.29
N ASN A 66 -7.14 -8.85 13.91
CA ASN A 66 -7.80 -7.95 12.96
C ASN A 66 -7.35 -8.35 11.55
N THR A 67 -8.14 -9.15 10.85
CA THR A 67 -7.96 -9.36 9.41
C THR A 67 -8.43 -8.09 8.70
N THR A 68 -7.54 -7.14 8.47
CA THR A 68 -7.93 -5.93 7.72
C THR A 68 -8.44 -6.24 6.33
N VAL A 69 -9.24 -5.32 5.80
CA VAL A 69 -10.07 -5.58 4.64
C VAL A 69 -9.25 -6.02 3.42
N MET A 70 -8.15 -5.34 3.07
CA MET A 70 -7.39 -5.70 1.86
C MET A 70 -6.61 -7.03 1.97
N ASP A 71 -6.01 -7.30 3.13
CA ASP A 71 -5.27 -8.56 3.33
C ASP A 71 -6.23 -9.75 3.50
N ARG A 72 -7.39 -9.52 4.12
CA ARG A 72 -8.51 -10.45 4.15
C ARG A 72 -9.01 -10.75 2.73
N ASP A 73 -9.25 -9.72 1.92
CA ASP A 73 -9.73 -9.87 0.54
C ASP A 73 -8.72 -10.64 -0.32
N ARG A 74 -7.41 -10.40 -0.11
CA ARG A 74 -6.35 -11.21 -0.73
C ARG A 74 -6.41 -12.68 -0.31
N ARG A 75 -6.71 -12.98 0.94
CA ARG A 75 -6.87 -14.36 1.43
C ARG A 75 -8.14 -15.04 0.90
N LEU A 76 -9.18 -14.27 0.62
CA LEU A 76 -10.43 -14.77 0.04
C LEU A 76 -10.35 -14.98 -1.46
N THR A 77 -9.63 -14.12 -2.19
CA THR A 77 -9.68 -14.07 -3.66
C THR A 77 -8.34 -14.36 -4.35
N GLY A 78 -7.24 -14.42 -3.60
CA GLY A 78 -5.89 -14.55 -4.14
C GLY A 78 -5.28 -13.26 -4.69
N SER A 79 -6.09 -12.22 -4.95
CA SER A 79 -5.64 -10.90 -5.42
C SER A 79 -5.83 -9.83 -4.34
N LEU A 80 -4.86 -8.92 -4.22
CA LEU A 80 -4.94 -7.76 -3.33
C LEU A 80 -6.08 -6.79 -3.71
N ARG A 81 -6.63 -6.91 -4.92
CA ARG A 81 -7.74 -6.11 -5.44
C ARG A 81 -8.95 -6.96 -5.83
N GLY A 82 -8.92 -8.27 -5.57
CA GLY A 82 -10.05 -9.15 -5.83
C GLY A 82 -11.22 -8.81 -4.91
N GLN A 83 -12.43 -8.90 -5.45
CA GLN A 83 -13.67 -8.84 -4.67
C GLN A 83 -14.44 -10.11 -4.97
N THR A 84 -15.12 -10.66 -3.96
CA THR A 84 -16.01 -11.80 -4.11
C THR A 84 -17.30 -11.50 -3.35
N ASP A 85 -18.42 -11.87 -3.96
CA ASP A 85 -19.78 -11.82 -3.44
C ASP A 85 -20.27 -13.21 -3.01
N SER A 86 -19.39 -14.22 -3.01
CA SER A 86 -19.74 -15.58 -2.61
C SER A 86 -20.20 -15.61 -1.15
N PRO A 87 -21.36 -16.24 -0.86
CA PRO A 87 -21.89 -16.31 0.51
C PRO A 87 -21.08 -17.27 1.40
N PHE A 88 -20.35 -18.20 0.80
CA PHE A 88 -19.49 -19.15 1.49
C PHE A 88 -18.03 -18.88 1.14
N ALA A 89 -17.16 -18.86 2.16
CA ALA A 89 -15.73 -18.70 1.96
C ALA A 89 -15.13 -19.91 1.22
N PRO A 90 -14.06 -19.73 0.44
CA PRO A 90 -13.39 -20.84 -0.22
C PRO A 90 -12.79 -21.80 0.81
N ALA A 91 -12.76 -23.09 0.46
CA ALA A 91 -12.14 -24.12 1.29
C ALA A 91 -10.66 -23.75 1.57
N GLY A 92 -10.24 -23.93 2.83
CA GLY A 92 -8.89 -23.57 3.30
C GLY A 92 -8.72 -22.12 3.77
N PHE A 93 -9.73 -21.24 3.60
CA PHE A 93 -9.73 -19.91 4.23
C PHE A 93 -9.63 -19.98 5.76
N GLU A 94 -10.21 -21.03 6.35
CA GLU A 94 -10.17 -21.32 7.79
C GLU A 94 -8.73 -21.51 8.31
N LEU A 95 -7.84 -22.04 7.47
CA LEU A 95 -6.47 -22.40 7.85
C LEU A 95 -5.45 -21.34 7.43
N ASN A 96 -5.84 -20.35 6.61
CA ASN A 96 -4.90 -19.41 6.00
C ASN A 96 -4.71 -18.12 6.82
N ASN A 97 -4.82 -18.17 8.15
CA ASN A 97 -4.69 -17.01 9.04
C ASN A 97 -3.25 -16.84 9.55
N PRO A 98 -2.38 -16.07 8.86
CA PRO A 98 -1.01 -15.86 9.32
C PRO A 98 -0.98 -14.93 10.53
N TRP A 99 -0.25 -15.33 11.57
CA TRP A 99 0.17 -14.45 12.63
C TRP A 99 1.52 -13.85 12.26
N ARG A 100 1.62 -12.52 12.29
CA ARG A 100 2.90 -11.84 12.07
C ARG A 100 3.69 -11.83 13.37
N VAL A 101 4.95 -12.23 13.30
CA VAL A 101 5.88 -12.21 14.44
C VAL A 101 6.61 -10.88 14.48
N CYS A 102 6.50 -10.15 15.59
CA CYS A 102 7.29 -8.94 15.83
C CYS A 102 8.75 -9.32 16.10
N ALA A 103 9.67 -8.71 15.36
CA ALA A 103 11.07 -8.75 15.75
C ALA A 103 11.25 -7.82 16.95
N GLU A 104 11.57 -8.40 18.10
CA GLU A 104 12.12 -7.65 19.22
C GLU A 104 13.48 -7.12 18.77
N VAL A 105 13.56 -5.83 18.44
CA VAL A 105 14.85 -5.18 18.26
C VAL A 105 15.44 -5.10 19.66
N ALA A 106 16.30 -6.05 20.02
CA ALA A 106 17.10 -5.96 21.22
C ALA A 106 17.90 -4.66 21.12
N VAL A 107 17.45 -3.63 21.83
CA VAL A 107 18.29 -2.46 22.10
C VAL A 107 19.47 -3.04 22.86
N PRO A 108 20.71 -3.02 22.32
CA PRO A 108 21.84 -3.39 23.13
C PRO A 108 21.82 -2.43 24.31
N LEU A 109 21.56 -2.96 25.51
CA LEU A 109 21.81 -2.21 26.73
C LEU A 109 23.27 -1.80 26.62
N SER A 110 23.51 -0.50 26.43
CA SER A 110 24.82 0.10 26.57
C SER A 110 25.23 -0.12 28.02
N ILE A 111 25.75 -1.32 28.29
CA ILE A 111 26.64 -1.57 29.40
C ILE A 111 27.92 -0.88 28.98
N ASN A 112 28.39 0.03 29.83
CA ASN A 112 29.58 0.87 29.69
C ASN A 112 29.27 2.26 29.10
N GLY A 113 29.04 3.20 30.03
CA GLY A 113 29.35 4.61 29.81
C GLY A 113 30.83 4.77 29.54
N ALA A 114 31.19 4.78 28.26
CA ALA A 114 32.49 5.19 27.77
C ALA A 114 32.30 5.86 26.40
N ASP A 115 31.67 7.03 26.41
CA ASP A 115 31.91 8.06 25.40
C ASP A 115 33.24 8.75 25.78
N PRO A 116 34.21 8.95 24.86
CA PRO A 116 35.46 9.66 25.14
C PRO A 116 35.26 11.16 25.42
#